data_AF-A0A952UP72-F1
#
_entry.id   AF-A0A952UP72-F1
#
_cell.length_a   1.000
_cell.length_b   1.000
_cell.length_c   1.000
_cell.angle_alpha   90.00
_cell.angle_beta   90.00
_cell.angle_gamma   90.00
#
_symmetry.space_group_name_H-M   'P 1'
#
loop_
_entity.id
_entity.type
_entity.pdbx_description
1 polymer ?
#
loop_
_entity_poly.entity_id
_entity_poly.type
_entity_poly.pdbx_seq_one_letter_code
_entity_poly.pdbx_strand_id
1 'polypeptide(L)'
;MLVVHPPTHAAWLARQSDPVLAIATVESYLDEVAEMLAGSLFALAEGGAAVMITRPVRAGGHVSLVTSHLSQVMEESGLRVVAYHLAVSDDGREDWHVLIGVL
;
A
#
# COMPACT_ATOMS: atom_id res chain seq x y z
N MET A 1 -9.33 -12.89 8.23
CA MET A 1 -8.52 -11.66 8.18
C MET A 1 -7.46 -11.85 7.12
N LEU A 2 -7.33 -10.90 6.21
CA LEU A 2 -6.29 -10.86 5.17
C LEU A 2 -5.29 -9.78 5.53
N VAL A 3 -3.99 -10.07 5.45
CA VAL A 3 -2.94 -9.06 5.64
C VAL A 3 -2.16 -8.94 4.35
N VAL A 4 -2.14 -7.74 3.77
CA VAL A 4 -1.42 -7.42 2.55
C VAL A 4 -0.29 -6.46 2.90
N HIS A 5 0.94 -6.88 2.64
CA HIS A 5 2.11 -6.03 2.81
C HIS A 5 2.79 -5.84 1.44
N PRO A 6 2.33 -4.86 0.64
CA PRO A 6 2.97 -4.58 -0.64
C PRO A 6 4.42 -4.12 -0.41
N PRO A 7 5.32 -4.35 -1.39
CA PRO A 7 6.65 -3.77 -1.34
C PRO A 7 6.55 -2.24 -1.22
N THR A 8 7.51 -1.60 -0.53
CA THR A 8 7.57 -0.13 -0.56
C THR A 8 7.74 0.36 -2.00
N HIS A 9 7.24 1.55 -2.33
CA HIS A 9 7.40 2.13 -3.69
C HIS A 9 8.86 2.14 -4.16
N ALA A 10 9.81 2.43 -3.27
CA ALA A 10 11.24 2.38 -3.60
C ALA A 10 11.75 0.97 -3.89
N ALA A 11 11.34 -0.02 -3.08
CA ALA A 11 11.71 -1.42 -3.29
C ALA A 11 11.08 -1.99 -4.56
N TRP A 12 9.86 -1.58 -4.88
CA TRP A 12 9.20 -1.88 -6.15
C TRP A 12 9.95 -1.26 -7.32
N LEU A 13 10.27 0.04 -7.24
CA LEU A 13 10.98 0.76 -8.30
C LEU A 13 12.36 0.16 -8.59
N ALA A 14 13.08 -0.26 -7.55
CA ALA A 14 14.39 -0.92 -7.70
C ALA A 14 14.34 -2.27 -8.44
N ARG A 15 13.16 -2.91 -8.53
CA ARG A 15 12.96 -4.16 -9.29
C ARG A 15 12.65 -3.89 -10.76
N GLN A 16 12.29 -2.66 -11.13
CA GLN A 16 11.96 -2.34 -12.50
C GLN A 16 13.25 -2.18 -13.32
N SER A 17 13.58 -3.25 -14.04
CA SER A 17 14.78 -3.36 -14.89
C SER A 17 14.75 -2.45 -16.13
N ASP A 18 13.60 -1.83 -16.45
CA ASP A 18 13.37 -1.10 -17.69
C ASP A 18 13.25 0.43 -17.45
N PRO A 19 14.16 1.25 -18.01
CA PRO A 19 14.11 2.71 -17.93
C PRO A 19 12.83 3.34 -18.50
N VAL A 20 12.11 2.66 -19.40
CA VAL A 20 10.87 3.18 -20.02
C VAL A 20 9.71 3.23 -19.01
N LEU A 21 9.70 2.34 -18.01
CA LEU A 21 8.70 2.34 -16.92
C LEU A 21 8.92 3.45 -15.88
N ALA A 22 10.09 4.12 -15.89
CA ALA A 22 10.42 5.16 -14.92
C ALA A 22 9.56 6.43 -15.05
N ILE A 23 8.74 6.55 -16.11
CA ILE A 23 7.87 7.70 -16.37
C ILE A 23 6.42 7.44 -15.88
N ALA A 24 6.05 6.19 -15.52
CA ALA A 24 4.71 5.78 -15.05
C ALA A 24 4.72 5.18 -13.62
N THR A 25 5.59 5.66 -12.72
CA THR A 25 6.01 4.87 -11.55
C THR A 25 5.03 4.78 -10.39
N VAL A 26 4.14 5.75 -10.20
CA VAL A 26 3.20 5.73 -9.08
C VAL A 26 1.95 4.95 -9.45
N GLU A 27 1.32 5.26 -10.58
CA GLU A 27 0.13 4.57 -11.06
C GLU A 27 0.41 3.08 -11.26
N SER A 28 1.50 2.70 -11.94
CA SER A 28 1.86 1.28 -12.11
C SER A 28 2.16 0.56 -10.79
N TYR A 29 2.65 1.27 -9.78
CA TYR A 29 2.78 0.69 -8.45
C TYR A 29 1.41 0.49 -7.79
N LEU A 30 0.51 1.46 -7.89
CA LEU A 30 -0.85 1.36 -7.35
C LEU A 30 -1.63 0.23 -8.03
N ASP A 31 -1.46 0.06 -9.34
CA ASP A 31 -2.04 -1.05 -10.11
C ASP A 31 -1.54 -2.40 -9.59
N GLU A 32 -0.23 -2.57 -9.35
CA GLU A 32 0.30 -3.81 -8.79
C GLU A 32 -0.25 -4.08 -7.37
N VAL A 33 -0.41 -3.05 -6.55
CA VAL A 33 -1.05 -3.20 -5.23
C VAL A 33 -2.52 -3.59 -5.36
N ALA A 34 -3.25 -3.01 -6.32
CA ALA A 34 -4.63 -3.35 -6.61
C ALA A 34 -4.76 -4.80 -7.08
N GLU A 35 -3.87 -5.27 -7.97
CA GLU A 35 -3.82 -6.66 -8.42
C GLU A 35 -3.52 -7.63 -7.27
N MET A 36 -2.56 -7.31 -6.41
CA MET A 36 -2.27 -8.08 -5.20
C MET A 36 -3.50 -8.20 -4.30
N LEU A 37 -4.22 -7.09 -4.11
CA LEU A 37 -5.41 -7.07 -3.27
C LEU A 37 -6.55 -7.88 -3.91
N ALA A 38 -6.93 -7.57 -5.14
CA ALA A 38 -7.98 -8.26 -5.89
C ALA A 38 -7.72 -9.77 -5.97
N GLY A 39 -6.48 -10.16 -6.26
CA GLY A 39 -6.03 -11.55 -6.30
C GLY A 39 -6.04 -12.25 -4.94
N SER A 40 -6.19 -11.52 -3.81
CA SER A 40 -6.21 -12.10 -2.47
C SER A 40 -7.59 -12.05 -1.80
N LEU A 41 -8.49 -11.17 -2.26
CA LEU A 41 -9.79 -10.93 -1.61
C LEU A 41 -10.69 -12.16 -1.55
N PHE A 42 -10.56 -13.10 -2.50
CA PHE A 42 -11.34 -14.34 -2.48
C PHE A 42 -11.08 -15.21 -1.23
N ALA A 43 -9.94 -15.02 -0.57
CA ALA A 43 -9.59 -15.75 0.66
C ALA A 43 -10.28 -15.18 1.91
N LEU A 44 -10.99 -14.05 1.78
CA LEU A 44 -11.67 -13.39 2.89
C LEU A 44 -13.14 -13.85 2.96
N ALA A 45 -13.55 -14.36 4.13
CA ALA A 45 -14.96 -14.64 4.39
C ALA A 45 -15.79 -13.34 4.48
N GLU A 46 -17.11 -13.46 4.31
CA GLU A 46 -18.04 -12.34 4.48
C GLU A 46 -17.88 -11.66 5.85
N GLY A 47 -17.86 -10.33 5.86
CA GLY A 47 -17.57 -9.52 7.06
C GLY A 47 -16.12 -9.60 7.56
N GLY A 48 -15.23 -10.29 6.84
CA GLY A 48 -13.82 -10.31 7.15
C GLY A 48 -13.13 -8.98 6.88
N ALA A 49 -12.02 -8.74 7.59
CA ALA A 49 -11.19 -7.55 7.43
C ALA A 49 -9.92 -7.83 6.61
N ALA A 50 -9.57 -6.89 5.74
CA ALA A 50 -8.29 -6.78 5.07
C ALA A 50 -7.46 -5.66 5.71
N VAL A 51 -6.19 -5.94 5.98
CA VAL A 51 -5.25 -5.00 6.60
C VAL A 51 -4.11 -4.77 5.63
N MET A 52 -3.93 -3.52 5.18
CA MET A 52 -2.82 -3.11 4.34
C MET A 52 -1.77 -2.40 5.19
N ILE A 53 -0.54 -2.93 5.18
CA ILE A 53 0.58 -2.35 5.92
C ILE A 53 1.58 -1.80 4.91
N THR A 54 1.92 -0.53 5.03
CA THR A 54 2.88 0.13 4.14
C THR A 54 3.76 1.11 4.91
N ARG A 55 4.79 1.64 4.26
CA ARG A 55 5.61 2.73 4.77
C ARG A 55 5.95 3.70 3.64
N PRO A 56 6.03 5.00 3.91
CA PRO A 56 6.46 5.96 2.90
C PRO A 56 7.95 5.80 2.61
N VAL A 57 8.34 6.24 1.42
CA VAL A 57 9.74 6.35 1.03
C VAL A 57 10.26 7.70 1.49
N ARG A 58 11.35 7.71 2.28
CA ARG A 58 12.04 8.93 2.72
C ARG A 58 13.43 8.97 2.10
N ALA A 59 13.71 9.98 1.27
CA ALA A 59 15.00 10.12 0.60
C ALA A 59 15.35 11.60 0.41
N GLY A 60 16.57 12.00 0.81
CA GLY A 60 17.08 13.36 0.57
C GLY A 60 16.17 14.49 1.11
N GLY A 61 15.55 14.30 2.28
CA GLY A 61 14.61 15.26 2.86
C GLY A 61 13.21 15.28 2.25
N HIS A 62 12.93 14.41 1.27
CA HIS A 62 11.62 14.27 0.64
C HIS A 62 10.90 13.02 1.16
N VAL A 63 9.57 13.10 1.24
CA VAL A 63 8.69 11.99 1.61
C VAL A 63 7.78 11.69 0.43
N SER A 64 7.83 10.46 -0.08
CA SER A 64 6.89 9.99 -1.10
C SER A 64 5.54 9.72 -0.46
N LEU A 65 4.50 10.40 -0.94
CA LEU A 65 3.13 10.30 -0.46
C LEU A 65 2.33 9.19 -1.15
N VAL A 66 2.98 8.25 -1.85
CA VAL A 66 2.29 7.14 -2.53
C VAL A 66 1.35 6.36 -1.58
N THR A 67 1.68 6.30 -0.30
CA THR A 67 0.84 5.68 0.74
C THR A 67 -0.54 6.34 0.90
N SER A 68 -0.71 7.62 0.55
CA SER A 68 -2.01 8.33 0.65
C SER A 68 -3.02 7.87 -0.38
N HIS A 69 -2.58 7.20 -1.46
CA HIS A 69 -3.47 6.69 -2.51
C HIS A 69 -3.98 5.27 -2.22
N LEU A 70 -3.38 4.58 -1.24
CA LEU A 70 -3.71 3.18 -0.98
C LEU A 70 -5.09 2.97 -0.36
N SER A 71 -5.64 3.97 0.34
CA SER A 71 -7.03 3.89 0.81
C SER A 71 -8.01 3.82 -0.36
N GLN A 72 -7.76 4.62 -1.41
CA GLN A 72 -8.56 4.60 -2.63
C GLN A 72 -8.44 3.25 -3.34
N VAL A 73 -7.22 2.70 -3.45
CA VAL A 73 -7.01 1.35 -4.03
C VAL A 73 -7.82 0.29 -3.28
N MET A 74 -7.88 0.35 -1.94
CA MET A 74 -8.71 -0.57 -1.16
C MET A 74 -10.20 -0.39 -1.46
N GLU A 75 -10.67 0.86 -1.55
CA GLU A 75 -12.08 1.16 -1.84
C GLU A 75 -12.50 0.72 -3.24
N GLU A 76 -11.68 0.98 -4.25
CA GLU A 76 -11.90 0.56 -5.63
C GLU A 76 -11.88 -0.96 -5.79
N SER A 77 -11.17 -1.67 -4.91
CA SER A 77 -11.16 -3.13 -4.84
C SER A 77 -12.40 -3.73 -4.14
N GLY A 78 -13.38 -2.89 -3.76
CA GLY A 78 -14.63 -3.33 -3.15
C GLY A 78 -14.58 -3.49 -1.64
N LEU A 79 -13.54 -2.98 -0.96
CA LEU A 79 -13.53 -2.88 0.50
C LEU A 79 -14.09 -1.53 0.94
N ARG A 80 -14.63 -1.47 2.14
CA ARG A 80 -14.88 -0.20 2.85
C ARG A 80 -13.77 0.04 3.85
N VAL A 81 -12.99 1.11 3.69
CA VAL A 81 -11.97 1.49 4.67
C VAL A 81 -12.64 2.01 5.93
N VAL A 82 -12.32 1.40 7.07
CA VAL A 82 -12.97 1.69 8.37
C VAL A 82 -12.00 2.23 9.42
N ALA A 83 -10.70 2.04 9.24
CA ALA A 83 -9.70 2.58 10.14
C ALA A 83 -8.36 2.83 9.44
N TYR A 84 -7.61 3.78 10.02
CA TYR A 84 -6.24 4.10 9.68
C TYR A 84 -5.45 4.29 10.96
N HIS A 85 -4.31 3.59 11.06
CA HIS A 85 -3.37 3.72 12.17
C HIS A 85 -1.98 4.08 11.64
N LEU A 86 -1.29 4.93 12.39
CA LEU A 86 0.11 5.30 12.15
C LEU A 86 0.93 4.83 13.34
N ALA A 87 1.88 3.92 13.11
CA ALA A 87 2.86 3.51 14.11
C ALA A 87 4.19 4.19 13.81
N VAL A 88 4.73 4.93 14.77
CA VAL A 88 5.98 5.68 14.61
C VAL A 88 7.00 5.17 15.62
N SER A 89 8.26 5.05 15.21
CA SER A 89 9.36 4.73 16.13
C SER A 89 9.59 5.84 17.15
N ASP A 90 10.13 5.49 18.32
CA ASP A 90 10.41 6.47 19.40
C ASP A 90 11.33 7.61 18.95
N ASP A 91 12.22 7.36 17.98
CA ASP A 91 13.13 8.36 17.40
C ASP A 91 12.52 9.16 16.24
N GLY A 92 11.29 8.86 15.84
CA GLY A 92 10.55 9.53 14.78
C GLY A 92 11.09 9.27 13.36
N ARG A 93 12.00 8.32 13.18
CA ARG A 93 12.63 8.04 11.88
C ARG A 93 11.89 7.04 11.02
N GLU A 94 11.12 6.17 11.65
CA GLU A 94 10.32 5.16 10.98
C GLU A 94 8.84 5.35 11.27
N ASP A 95 8.05 5.18 10.22
CA ASP A 95 6.61 5.24 10.30
C ASP A 95 5.96 4.17 9.42
N TRP A 96 4.96 3.50 9.98
CA TRP A 96 4.20 2.43 9.35
C TRP A 96 2.73 2.84 9.31
N HIS A 97 2.17 2.82 8.11
CA HIS A 97 0.78 3.14 7.84
C HIS A 97 0.00 1.82 7.74
N VAL A 98 -1.07 1.73 8.52
CA VAL A 98 -1.93 0.55 8.58
C VAL A 98 -3.35 0.97 8.21
N LEU A 99 -3.81 0.54 7.04
CA LEU A 99 -5.17 0.74 6.56
C LEU A 99 -5.98 -0.53 6.82
N ILE A 100 -7.20 -0.38 7.33
CA ILE A 100 -8.09 -1.52 7.61
C ILE A 100 -9.37 -1.33 6.81
N GLY A 101 -9.70 -2.30 5.97
CA GLY A 101 -10.94 -2.37 5.22
C GLY A 101 -11.73 -3.63 5.53
N VAL A 102 -13.03 -3.59 5.29
CA VAL A 102 -13.95 -4.73 5.41
C VAL A 102 -14.68 -4.94 4.09
N LEU A 103 -14.97 -6.20 3.74
CA LEU A 103 -15.87 -6.51 2.62
C LEU A 103 -17.30 -5.99 2.88
#